data_AF-A0A3D5Z877-F1
#
_entry.id   AF-A0A3D5Z877-F1
#
_cell.length_a   1.000
_cell.length_b   1.000
_cell.length_c   1.000
_cell.angle_alpha   90.00
_cell.angle_beta   90.00
_cell.angle_gamma   90.00
#
_symmetry.space_group_name_H-M   'P 1'
#
loop_
_entity.id
_entity.type
_entity.pdbx_description
1 polymer ?
#
loop_
_entity_poly.entity_id
_entity_poly.type
_entity_poly.pdbx_seq_one_letter_code
_entity_poly.pdbx_strand_id
1 'polypeptide(L)'
;MNKEVLNNNQNNSYDEEKESKKKKYLIIILILLMLLLSSCVGYNVYQINLMTNIDTDGDGKADLNIDLNGDGVCEINCSKWGSNKPYLNIDYFNDKIPTFNLDKDGDGKPDFNLVNQDTNGDGKCDLNCDSNKDGRPDYNIDLDGDGKPDLNIDVDGDREPDINIDTDKDRIPDKNIDLDGDNICDLNCYDKGSDVCNLNCDTDGDGKANTNIDTDGDRKPDLNIDTDNDGKCNLNCDTDGDGKPNTNIDTNKDGIPDLNIDVDDDGICDFNCDTNGDGKPDKNLTNQDTDGDGKCDLNCDTNGDGKPDKNIDTDGDGVADKNIDLDGDGKCDLNCDADLDNDKNTYYISLQDVKTLNTSNIVPGWSGTQSFQVNNNNPVSVRYSLYWINVVNTFSEANNLEFEVTRNGKVILSGRKLPYQDESIIANEVIEANSTYTYVINYRFIESGNNQDVDQNKNFSANVKLETN
;
A
#
# COMPACT_ATOMS: atom_id res chain seq x y z
N MET A 1 31.15 120.00 30.56
CA MET A 1 31.24 118.69 31.25
C MET A 1 29.85 118.08 31.27
N ASN A 2 29.71 116.77 31.00
CA ASN A 2 28.51 115.92 31.12
C ASN A 2 27.45 115.90 29.99
N LYS A 3 27.80 115.38 28.81
CA LYS A 3 26.83 114.63 27.97
C LYS A 3 27.42 113.39 27.28
N GLU A 4 28.72 113.37 26.97
CA GLU A 4 29.33 112.23 26.24
C GLU A 4 29.65 111.00 27.12
N VAL A 5 29.93 111.16 28.41
CA VAL A 5 30.30 110.03 29.29
C VAL A 5 29.09 109.19 29.73
N LEU A 6 27.88 109.76 29.80
CA LEU A 6 26.67 108.99 30.12
C LEU A 6 26.18 108.11 28.96
N ASN A 7 26.43 108.53 27.71
CA ASN A 7 25.89 107.83 26.53
C ASN A 7 26.64 106.51 26.23
N ASN A 8 27.95 106.46 26.50
CA ASN A 8 28.75 105.24 26.27
C ASN A 8 28.50 104.15 27.33
N ASN A 9 28.23 104.52 28.59
CA ASN A 9 27.92 103.54 29.63
C ASN A 9 26.50 102.98 29.51
N GLN A 10 25.52 103.75 29.02
CA GLN A 10 24.19 103.21 28.74
C GLN A 10 24.23 102.25 27.54
N ASN A 11 24.92 102.59 26.45
CA ASN A 11 24.97 101.72 25.27
C ASN A 11 25.68 100.38 25.55
N ASN A 12 26.80 100.37 26.28
CA ASN A 12 27.47 99.11 26.66
C ASN A 12 26.60 98.26 27.60
N SER A 13 25.89 98.87 28.56
CA SER A 13 24.96 98.15 29.45
C SER A 13 23.76 97.57 28.69
N TYR A 14 23.20 98.32 27.73
CA TYR A 14 22.11 97.85 26.87
C TYR A 14 22.53 96.70 25.95
N ASP A 15 23.75 96.73 25.40
CA ASP A 15 24.26 95.67 24.53
C ASP A 15 24.66 94.40 25.33
N GLU A 16 25.26 94.55 26.52
CA GLU A 16 25.52 93.42 27.44
C GLU A 16 24.22 92.76 27.93
N GLU A 17 23.19 93.54 28.24
CA GLU A 17 21.89 93.01 28.67
C GLU A 17 21.18 92.26 27.53
N LYS A 18 21.32 92.73 26.29
CA LYS A 18 20.78 92.10 25.08
C LYS A 18 21.50 90.79 24.75
N GLU A 19 22.82 90.74 24.91
CA GLU A 19 23.61 89.52 24.70
C GLU A 19 23.34 88.48 25.80
N SER A 20 23.17 88.92 27.05
CA SER A 20 22.73 88.09 28.19
C SER A 20 21.35 87.49 27.96
N LYS A 21 20.38 88.28 27.46
CA LYS A 21 19.04 87.79 27.09
C LYS A 21 19.12 86.76 25.97
N LYS A 22 19.93 86.98 24.92
CA LYS A 22 20.12 86.00 23.84
C LYS A 22 20.69 84.68 24.34
N LYS A 23 21.71 84.71 25.22
CA LYS A 23 22.28 83.49 25.83
C LYS A 23 21.24 82.73 26.67
N LYS A 24 20.41 83.44 27.43
CA LYS A 24 19.29 82.81 28.19
C LYS A 24 18.25 82.16 27.28
N TYR A 25 17.84 82.82 26.19
CA TYR A 25 16.92 82.23 25.22
C TYR A 25 17.51 80.99 24.53
N LEU A 26 18.80 81.03 24.18
CA LEU A 26 19.47 79.88 23.57
C LEU A 26 19.54 78.67 24.52
N ILE A 27 19.82 78.90 25.80
CA ILE A 27 19.82 77.85 26.83
C ILE A 27 18.42 77.27 27.00
N ILE A 28 17.38 78.11 27.04
CA ILE A 28 15.98 77.64 27.15
C ILE A 28 15.60 76.79 25.92
N ILE A 29 15.98 77.19 24.71
CA ILE A 29 15.74 76.42 23.48
C ILE A 29 16.47 75.08 23.53
N LEU A 30 17.73 75.04 24.00
CA LEU A 30 18.49 73.80 24.17
C LEU A 30 17.86 72.86 25.20
N ILE A 31 17.34 73.40 26.31
CA ILE A 31 16.62 72.62 27.33
C ILE A 31 15.31 72.08 26.76
N LEU A 32 14.55 72.87 26.01
CA LEU A 32 13.32 72.42 25.36
C LEU A 32 13.59 71.35 24.29
N LEU A 33 14.68 71.47 23.53
CA LEU A 33 15.13 70.44 22.59
C LEU A 33 15.56 69.16 23.31
N MET A 34 16.30 69.25 24.42
CA MET A 34 16.65 68.09 25.23
C MET A 34 15.42 67.42 25.86
N LEU A 35 14.43 68.20 26.31
CA LEU A 35 13.17 67.68 26.83
C LEU A 35 12.32 67.01 25.75
N LEU A 36 12.26 67.60 24.55
CA LEU A 36 11.61 67.00 23.38
C LEU A 36 12.30 65.70 22.98
N LEU A 37 13.63 65.68 22.89
CA LEU A 37 14.41 64.48 22.62
C LEU A 37 14.19 63.41 23.69
N SER A 38 14.22 63.77 24.99
CA SER A 38 13.92 62.82 26.07
C SER A 38 12.49 62.31 26.04
N SER A 39 11.53 63.14 25.59
CA SER A 39 10.13 62.72 25.44
C SER A 39 9.95 61.79 24.24
N CYS A 40 10.66 62.01 23.14
CA CYS A 40 10.66 61.11 21.99
C CYS A 40 11.33 59.78 22.32
N VAL A 41 12.48 59.80 22.99
CA VAL A 41 13.17 58.58 23.44
C VAL A 41 12.31 57.84 24.47
N GLY A 42 11.76 58.54 25.47
CA GLY A 42 10.87 57.96 26.47
C GLY A 42 9.57 57.40 25.90
N TYR A 43 8.98 58.04 24.89
CA TYR A 43 7.79 57.54 24.20
C TYR A 43 8.09 56.28 23.37
N ASN A 44 9.24 56.24 22.67
CA ASN A 44 9.65 55.04 21.92
C ASN A 44 9.97 53.87 22.88
N VAL A 45 10.70 54.12 23.98
CA VAL A 45 10.97 53.09 25.01
C VAL A 45 9.68 52.60 25.67
N TYR A 46 8.74 53.50 25.98
CA TYR A 46 7.43 53.13 26.55
C TYR A 46 6.56 52.34 25.58
N GLN A 47 6.59 52.63 24.27
CA GLN A 47 5.86 51.86 23.25
C GLN A 47 6.51 50.50 22.95
N ILE A 48 7.84 50.38 23.05
CA ILE A 48 8.56 49.10 22.94
C ILE A 48 8.20 48.19 24.14
N ASN A 49 8.10 48.74 25.35
CA ASN A 49 7.71 48.02 26.57
C ASN A 49 6.22 47.60 26.64
N LEU A 50 5.40 47.88 25.61
CA LEU A 50 3.95 47.66 25.61
C LEU A 50 3.50 46.50 24.71
N MET A 51 4.43 45.81 24.06
CA MET A 51 4.14 44.71 23.14
C MET A 51 4.84 43.41 23.56
N THR A 52 5.04 43.17 24.85
CA THR A 52 5.58 41.89 25.34
C THR A 52 4.47 40.94 25.77
N ASN A 53 4.78 39.64 25.76
CA ASN A 53 3.91 38.56 26.19
C ASN A 53 2.52 38.58 25.50
N ILE A 54 2.54 38.63 24.18
CA ILE A 54 1.34 38.60 23.33
C ILE A 54 0.89 37.16 23.17
N ASP A 55 -0.42 36.94 23.35
CA ASP A 55 -1.14 35.68 23.12
C ASP A 55 -1.91 35.82 21.80
N THR A 56 -1.43 35.16 20.74
CA THR A 56 -2.00 35.29 19.39
C THR A 56 -3.08 34.25 19.08
N ASP A 57 -3.08 33.10 19.76
CA ASP A 57 -4.05 32.02 19.56
C ASP A 57 -5.22 32.02 20.58
N GLY A 58 -5.09 32.78 21.66
CA GLY A 58 -6.10 32.96 22.70
C GLY A 58 -6.15 31.85 23.74
N ASP A 59 -5.11 31.02 23.86
CA ASP A 59 -5.05 29.92 24.84
C ASP A 59 -4.74 30.39 26.27
N GLY A 60 -4.40 31.68 26.43
CA GLY A 60 -4.04 32.31 27.71
C GLY A 60 -2.55 32.26 28.04
N LYS A 61 -1.70 31.78 27.13
CA LYS A 61 -0.24 31.83 27.21
C LYS A 61 0.30 32.74 26.11
N ALA A 62 1.36 33.47 26.44
CA ALA A 62 2.04 34.26 25.43
C ALA A 62 2.86 33.37 24.49
N ASP A 63 2.70 33.57 23.20
CA ASP A 63 3.37 32.89 22.10
C ASP A 63 4.19 33.84 21.22
N LEU A 64 4.02 35.15 21.38
CA LEU A 64 4.72 36.19 20.63
C LEU A 64 5.30 37.28 21.54
N ASN A 65 6.48 37.80 21.18
CA ASN A 65 7.21 38.81 21.94
C ASN A 65 7.38 38.45 23.43
N ILE A 66 7.75 37.21 23.72
CA ILE A 66 7.81 36.71 25.09
C ILE A 66 8.97 37.40 25.82
N ASP A 67 8.62 38.03 26.94
CA ASP A 67 9.53 38.65 27.90
C ASP A 67 9.55 37.77 29.15
N LEU A 68 10.61 36.98 29.30
CA LEU A 68 10.76 36.00 30.37
C LEU A 68 11.12 36.66 31.70
N ASN A 69 11.85 37.77 31.66
CA ASN A 69 12.50 38.35 32.83
C ASN A 69 11.74 39.58 33.39
N GLY A 70 10.82 40.14 32.59
CA GLY A 70 9.96 41.28 32.92
C GLY A 70 10.61 42.65 32.76
N ASP A 71 11.73 42.77 32.04
CA ASP A 71 12.44 44.03 31.80
C ASP A 71 11.90 44.84 30.60
N GLY A 72 10.94 44.28 29.87
CA GLY A 72 10.32 44.88 28.68
C GLY A 72 11.07 44.62 27.38
N VAL A 73 12.13 43.81 27.41
CA VAL A 73 12.84 43.33 26.23
C VAL A 73 12.30 41.95 25.89
N CYS A 74 11.99 41.73 24.61
CA CYS A 74 11.63 40.40 24.16
C CYS A 74 12.88 39.52 24.05
N GLU A 75 12.80 38.29 24.55
CA GLU A 75 13.83 37.27 24.34
C GLU A 75 13.41 36.16 23.38
N ILE A 76 12.11 35.84 23.27
CA ILE A 76 11.62 34.71 22.47
C ILE A 76 10.47 35.16 21.55
N ASN A 77 10.47 34.64 20.32
CA ASN A 77 9.46 34.94 19.30
C ASN A 77 9.31 36.45 19.06
N CYS A 78 10.42 37.18 18.99
CA CYS A 78 10.37 38.62 18.85
C CYS A 78 10.00 39.01 17.44
N SER A 79 8.91 39.77 17.33
CA SER A 79 8.33 40.24 16.09
C SER A 79 8.89 41.60 15.68
N LYS A 80 8.84 41.85 14.37
CA LYS A 80 8.98 43.22 13.86
C LYS A 80 7.69 43.98 14.13
N TRP A 81 7.83 45.28 14.36
CA TRP A 81 6.69 46.16 14.64
C TRP A 81 5.58 46.01 13.58
N GLY A 82 4.39 45.61 14.02
CA GLY A 82 3.20 45.44 13.18
C GLY A 82 3.14 44.15 12.35
N SER A 83 4.09 43.22 12.50
CA SER A 83 4.09 41.96 11.75
C SER A 83 3.22 40.87 12.36
N ASN A 84 3.04 40.86 13.70
CA ASN A 84 2.41 39.78 14.47
C ASN A 84 2.99 38.39 14.17
N LYS A 85 4.25 38.33 13.75
CA LYS A 85 4.95 37.10 13.36
C LYS A 85 6.34 37.11 13.98
N PRO A 86 6.85 35.97 14.46
CA PRO A 86 8.18 35.91 15.04
C PRO A 86 9.23 36.18 13.94
N TYR A 87 10.29 36.88 14.31
CA TYR A 87 11.38 37.24 13.43
C TYR A 87 12.75 36.91 14.05
N LEU A 88 12.89 37.05 15.37
CA LEU A 88 14.11 36.81 16.13
C LEU A 88 13.84 35.79 17.23
N ASN A 89 14.82 34.92 17.50
CA ASN A 89 14.77 33.89 18.55
C ASN A 89 13.47 33.08 18.50
N ILE A 90 13.22 32.44 17.36
CA ILE A 90 12.00 31.70 17.08
C ILE A 90 12.01 30.38 17.85
N ASP A 91 11.08 30.24 18.79
CA ASP A 91 10.77 29.00 19.49
C ASP A 91 9.80 28.16 18.64
N TYR A 92 10.35 27.19 17.91
CA TYR A 92 9.59 26.35 16.99
C TYR A 92 8.73 25.31 17.70
N PHE A 93 9.22 24.76 18.80
CA PHE A 93 8.64 23.65 19.56
C PHE A 93 7.71 24.10 20.71
N ASN A 94 7.59 25.41 20.92
CA ASN A 94 6.79 26.02 21.99
C ASN A 94 7.23 25.57 23.40
N ASP A 95 8.51 25.29 23.57
CA ASP A 95 9.13 24.88 24.84
C ASP A 95 9.96 26.00 25.49
N LYS A 96 9.89 27.21 24.92
CA LYS A 96 10.64 28.41 25.30
C LYS A 96 12.14 28.30 25.06
N ILE A 97 12.55 27.44 24.12
CA ILE A 97 13.93 27.33 23.66
C ILE A 97 13.98 27.72 22.17
N PRO A 98 14.47 28.93 21.86
CA PRO A 98 14.65 29.36 20.48
C PRO A 98 15.48 28.37 19.66
N THR A 99 15.00 28.04 18.47
CA THR A 99 15.63 27.14 17.50
C THR A 99 16.13 27.92 16.28
N PHE A 100 15.29 28.80 15.71
CA PHE A 100 15.60 29.54 14.47
C PHE A 100 15.81 31.04 14.68
N ASN A 101 16.48 31.67 13.72
CA ASN A 101 16.79 33.10 13.70
C ASN A 101 17.39 33.56 15.04
N LEU A 102 18.37 32.84 15.55
CA LEU A 102 18.99 33.16 16.82
C LEU A 102 19.86 34.42 16.68
N ASP A 103 19.79 35.29 17.68
CA ASP A 103 20.68 36.44 17.86
C ASP A 103 21.76 36.09 18.88
N LYS A 104 22.88 35.51 18.41
CA LYS A 104 23.96 35.06 19.31
C LYS A 104 24.83 36.20 19.79
N ASP A 105 24.94 37.30 19.04
CA ASP A 105 25.76 38.46 19.39
C ASP A 105 25.01 39.59 20.13
N GLY A 106 23.67 39.51 20.17
CA GLY A 106 22.78 40.43 20.88
C GLY A 106 22.59 41.77 20.19
N ASP A 107 22.82 41.86 18.87
CA ASP A 107 22.69 43.09 18.11
C ASP A 107 21.26 43.38 17.59
N GLY A 108 20.32 42.47 17.88
CA GLY A 108 18.92 42.51 17.46
C GLY A 108 18.68 41.98 16.04
N LYS A 109 19.67 41.32 15.43
CA LYS A 109 19.54 40.66 14.13
C LYS A 109 19.85 39.17 14.26
N PRO A 110 19.12 38.32 13.53
CA PRO A 110 19.41 36.90 13.54
C PRO A 110 20.72 36.64 12.79
N ASP A 111 21.59 35.83 13.39
CA ASP A 111 22.92 35.48 12.88
C ASP A 111 23.18 33.95 12.85
N PHE A 112 22.25 33.15 13.34
CA PHE A 112 22.37 31.69 13.34
C PHE A 112 21.04 30.97 13.09
N ASN A 113 21.15 29.83 12.41
CA ASN A 113 20.06 28.94 12.01
C ASN A 113 18.88 29.72 11.39
N LEU A 114 19.14 30.37 10.27
CA LEU A 114 18.21 31.33 9.67
C LEU A 114 17.04 30.60 8.99
N VAL A 115 15.87 31.23 9.00
CA VAL A 115 14.71 30.81 8.19
C VAL A 115 14.87 31.32 6.75
N ASN A 116 14.44 30.51 5.78
CA ASN A 116 14.48 30.76 4.33
C ASN A 116 15.91 30.89 3.77
N GLN A 117 16.75 29.89 3.99
CA GLN A 117 18.12 29.90 3.47
C GLN A 117 18.14 29.42 2.02
N ASP A 118 18.77 30.21 1.14
CA ASP A 118 19.10 29.86 -0.23
C ASP A 118 20.62 29.66 -0.30
N THR A 119 21.05 28.42 -0.14
CA THR A 119 22.47 28.04 -0.03
C THR A 119 23.15 27.95 -1.39
N ASN A 120 22.37 27.66 -2.44
CA ASN A 120 22.88 27.49 -3.81
C ASN A 120 22.73 28.77 -4.68
N GLY A 121 21.92 29.74 -4.25
CA GLY A 121 21.71 31.02 -4.90
C GLY A 121 20.73 30.99 -6.09
N ASP A 122 19.87 29.99 -6.19
CA ASP A 122 18.90 29.83 -7.28
C ASP A 122 17.58 30.58 -7.05
N GLY A 123 17.41 31.20 -5.88
CA GLY A 123 16.22 31.95 -5.48
C GLY A 123 15.09 31.07 -4.95
N LYS A 124 15.32 29.77 -4.74
CA LYS A 124 14.47 28.88 -3.96
C LYS A 124 15.06 28.72 -2.57
N CYS A 125 14.20 28.29 -1.64
CA CYS A 125 14.66 27.97 -0.31
C CYS A 125 15.19 26.54 -0.30
N ASP A 126 16.36 26.34 0.32
CA ASP A 126 17.01 25.05 0.54
C ASP A 126 16.80 24.57 1.99
N LEU A 127 16.91 25.46 2.99
CA LEU A 127 16.79 25.12 4.42
C LEU A 127 15.84 26.06 5.17
N ASN A 128 15.17 25.49 6.17
CA ASN A 128 14.24 26.16 7.08
C ASN A 128 13.19 26.97 6.31
N CYS A 129 12.44 26.31 5.43
CA CYS A 129 11.63 26.99 4.43
C CYS A 129 10.23 27.32 4.93
N ASP A 130 9.91 28.62 4.99
CA ASP A 130 8.61 29.15 5.40
C ASP A 130 7.77 29.48 4.15
N SER A 131 7.05 28.47 3.66
CA SER A 131 6.18 28.56 2.48
C SER A 131 4.95 29.41 2.76
N ASN A 132 4.40 29.29 3.96
CA ASN A 132 3.15 29.95 4.35
C ASN A 132 3.35 31.43 4.81
N LYS A 133 4.61 31.82 5.03
CA LYS A 133 5.11 33.14 5.45
C LYS A 133 4.67 33.55 6.85
N ASP A 134 4.43 32.62 7.77
CA ASP A 134 4.02 32.90 9.16
C ASP A 134 5.20 33.24 10.09
N GLY A 135 6.43 33.12 9.60
CA GLY A 135 7.65 33.37 10.35
C GLY A 135 8.27 32.11 10.96
N ARG A 136 7.71 30.91 10.71
CA ARG A 136 8.24 29.62 11.14
C ARG A 136 8.48 28.73 9.90
N PRO A 137 9.53 27.89 9.90
CA PRO A 137 9.78 26.98 8.80
C PRO A 137 8.71 25.86 8.73
N ASP A 138 8.33 25.48 7.52
CA ASP A 138 7.35 24.43 7.20
C ASP A 138 8.06 23.11 6.80
N TYR A 139 9.15 23.18 6.01
CA TYR A 139 9.90 22.03 5.47
C TYR A 139 11.41 22.32 5.40
N ASN A 140 12.19 21.26 5.18
CA ASN A 140 13.66 21.22 5.19
C ASN A 140 14.25 21.80 6.48
N ILE A 141 13.80 21.29 7.62
CA ILE A 141 14.08 21.87 8.94
C ILE A 141 15.44 21.39 9.43
N ASP A 142 16.39 22.31 9.54
CA ASP A 142 17.75 22.13 10.09
C ASP A 142 17.76 22.61 11.55
N LEU A 143 17.72 21.70 12.52
CA LEU A 143 17.61 22.04 13.94
C LEU A 143 18.93 22.49 14.55
N ASP A 144 20.04 21.90 14.10
CA ASP A 144 21.36 22.12 14.69
C ASP A 144 22.21 23.16 13.95
N GLY A 145 21.77 23.59 12.76
CA GLY A 145 22.40 24.58 11.92
C GLY A 145 23.63 24.05 11.17
N ASP A 146 23.74 22.74 10.95
CA ASP A 146 24.87 22.13 10.24
C ASP A 146 24.80 22.28 8.71
N GLY A 147 23.66 22.76 8.19
CA GLY A 147 23.42 22.95 6.77
C GLY A 147 22.74 21.77 6.08
N LYS A 148 22.18 20.82 6.83
CA LYS A 148 21.35 19.73 6.33
C LYS A 148 20.00 19.70 7.05
N PRO A 149 18.91 19.34 6.36
CA PRO A 149 17.63 19.10 7.03
C PRO A 149 17.70 17.90 7.98
N ASP A 150 17.16 18.06 9.18
CA ASP A 150 16.92 17.01 10.17
C ASP A 150 15.48 16.47 10.12
N LEU A 151 14.50 17.37 9.92
CA LEU A 151 13.07 17.06 9.97
C LEU A 151 12.32 17.64 8.77
N ASN A 152 11.15 17.07 8.49
CA ASN A 152 10.20 17.52 7.49
C ASN A 152 10.87 17.80 6.12
N ILE A 153 11.61 16.82 5.62
CA ILE A 153 12.49 16.98 4.45
C ILE A 153 11.67 16.80 3.16
N ASP A 154 11.71 17.81 2.29
CA ASP A 154 11.14 17.83 0.94
C ASP A 154 12.24 17.45 -0.06
N VAL A 155 12.13 16.24 -0.61
CA VAL A 155 13.11 15.63 -1.50
C VAL A 155 12.74 15.90 -2.96
N ASP A 156 11.45 15.99 -3.28
CA ASP A 156 10.96 16.13 -4.66
C ASP A 156 10.79 17.60 -5.12
N GLY A 157 10.83 18.54 -4.18
CA GLY A 157 10.74 19.99 -4.39
C GLY A 157 9.31 20.52 -4.58
N ASP A 158 8.29 19.77 -4.17
CA ASP A 158 6.88 20.17 -4.22
C ASP A 158 6.44 21.09 -3.06
N ARG A 159 7.32 21.27 -2.06
CA ARG A 159 7.15 22.08 -0.84
C ARG A 159 6.26 21.44 0.22
N GLU A 160 6.08 20.14 0.15
CA GLU A 160 5.52 19.31 1.21
C GLU A 160 6.61 18.36 1.75
N PRO A 161 6.62 18.05 3.05
CA PRO A 161 7.57 17.07 3.59
C PRO A 161 7.33 15.65 3.07
N ASP A 162 8.39 15.00 2.61
CA ASP A 162 8.43 13.62 2.12
C ASP A 162 8.93 12.66 3.20
N ILE A 163 10.05 12.98 3.85
CA ILE A 163 10.71 12.12 4.85
C ILE A 163 10.99 12.85 6.16
N ASN A 164 11.26 12.08 7.21
CA ASN A 164 11.50 12.52 8.58
C ASN A 164 10.41 13.50 9.09
N ILE A 165 9.14 13.15 8.85
CA ILE A 165 8.01 14.03 9.11
C ILE A 165 7.69 14.05 10.60
N ASP A 166 7.89 15.18 11.26
CA ASP A 166 7.51 15.48 12.65
C ASP A 166 6.22 16.32 12.64
N THR A 167 5.11 15.69 13.04
CA THR A 167 3.77 16.30 13.02
C THR A 167 3.43 16.94 14.35
N ASP A 168 3.91 16.39 15.47
CA ASP A 168 3.57 16.84 16.82
C ASP A 168 4.57 17.84 17.42
N LYS A 169 5.70 18.06 16.74
CA LYS A 169 6.79 18.96 17.10
C LYS A 169 7.45 18.55 18.40
N ASP A 170 7.77 17.26 18.56
CA ASP A 170 8.56 16.75 19.70
C ASP A 170 10.06 16.57 19.39
N ARG A 171 10.48 16.90 18.15
CA ARG A 171 11.84 16.75 17.60
C ARG A 171 12.18 15.33 17.12
N ILE A 172 11.22 14.43 17.10
CA ILE A 172 11.38 13.06 16.64
C ILE A 172 10.47 12.87 15.42
N PRO A 173 10.99 12.33 14.30
CA PRO A 173 10.14 11.96 13.18
C PRO A 173 9.03 10.97 13.58
N ASP A 174 7.79 11.27 13.18
CA ASP A 174 6.64 10.39 13.34
C ASP A 174 6.47 9.43 12.15
N LYS A 175 6.73 9.94 10.93
CA LYS A 175 6.41 9.28 9.66
C LYS A 175 7.54 9.42 8.65
N ASN A 176 7.57 8.47 7.73
CA ASN A 176 8.51 8.41 6.61
C ASN A 176 9.96 8.59 7.08
N ILE A 177 10.36 7.85 8.11
CA ILE A 177 11.61 8.06 8.83
C ILE A 177 12.77 7.52 8.01
N ASP A 178 13.73 8.38 7.68
CA ASP A 178 15.02 8.06 7.04
C ASP A 178 16.12 8.15 8.11
N LEU A 179 16.70 7.00 8.47
CA LEU A 179 17.70 6.86 9.52
C LEU A 179 19.13 7.03 8.99
N ASP A 180 19.35 6.87 7.69
CA ASP A 180 20.68 6.80 7.10
C ASP A 180 21.04 8.00 6.21
N GLY A 181 20.05 8.84 5.90
CA GLY A 181 20.17 10.10 5.18
C GLY A 181 20.33 9.92 3.67
N ASP A 182 19.89 8.81 3.10
CA ASP A 182 19.92 8.58 1.65
C ASP A 182 18.70 9.17 0.89
N ASN A 183 17.75 9.74 1.63
CA ASN A 183 16.48 10.30 1.18
C ASN A 183 15.42 9.27 0.78
N ILE A 184 15.50 8.06 1.33
CA ILE A 184 14.49 7.00 1.19
C ILE A 184 13.97 6.66 2.59
N CYS A 185 12.68 6.41 2.70
CA CYS A 185 12.10 6.01 3.98
C CYS A 185 12.55 4.60 4.42
N ASP A 186 13.00 4.49 5.68
CA ASP A 186 13.36 3.24 6.37
C ASP A 186 12.26 2.71 7.32
N LEU A 187 11.47 3.61 7.94
CA LEU A 187 10.48 3.24 8.96
C LEU A 187 9.23 4.11 8.88
N ASN A 188 8.06 3.52 9.19
CA ASN A 188 6.76 4.21 9.17
C ASN A 188 6.48 4.90 7.83
N CYS A 189 6.77 4.21 6.72
CA CYS A 189 6.57 4.73 5.37
C CYS A 189 5.09 4.71 4.99
N TYR A 190 4.52 5.88 4.69
CA TYR A 190 3.14 6.07 4.27
C TYR A 190 3.09 6.76 2.91
N ASP A 191 2.23 6.27 2.03
CA ASP A 191 2.13 6.71 0.63
C ASP A 191 1.96 8.22 0.45
N LYS A 192 3.02 8.85 -0.06
CA LYS A 192 2.96 9.75 -1.21
C LYS A 192 4.11 9.44 -2.16
N GLY A 193 3.77 8.90 -3.34
CA GLY A 193 4.62 8.94 -4.52
C GLY A 193 5.96 8.20 -4.45
N SER A 194 5.94 6.90 -4.79
CA SER A 194 7.08 6.05 -5.19
C SER A 194 7.86 5.27 -4.13
N ASP A 195 7.61 5.48 -2.84
CA ASP A 195 8.30 4.70 -1.80
C ASP A 195 7.61 3.36 -1.54
N VAL A 196 7.96 2.39 -2.38
CA VAL A 196 7.88 0.98 -2.02
C VAL A 196 8.73 0.82 -0.76
N CYS A 197 8.11 0.48 0.36
CA CYS A 197 8.88 0.21 1.57
C CYS A 197 9.76 -1.03 1.32
N ASN A 198 11.07 -0.83 1.28
CA ASN A 198 12.04 -1.86 0.89
C ASN A 198 12.68 -2.58 2.10
N LEU A 199 12.52 -2.04 3.31
CA LEU A 199 13.14 -2.54 4.52
C LEU A 199 12.31 -2.18 5.75
N ASN A 200 12.21 -3.08 6.72
CA ASN A 200 11.57 -2.88 8.04
C ASN A 200 10.18 -2.25 7.98
N CYS A 201 9.36 -2.75 7.07
CA CYS A 201 8.05 -2.20 6.75
C CYS A 201 7.00 -2.65 7.75
N ASP A 202 6.25 -1.69 8.29
CA ASP A 202 5.07 -1.93 9.13
C ASP A 202 3.80 -1.80 8.27
N THR A 203 3.42 -2.89 7.59
CA THR A 203 2.27 -2.89 6.67
C THR A 203 0.92 -2.99 7.38
N ASP A 204 0.90 -3.33 8.68
CA ASP A 204 -0.34 -3.43 9.47
C ASP A 204 -0.57 -2.25 10.44
N GLY A 205 0.44 -1.40 10.64
CA GLY A 205 0.38 -0.18 11.42
C GLY A 205 0.41 -0.40 12.93
N ASP A 206 0.93 -1.53 13.41
CA ASP A 206 1.04 -1.85 14.84
C ASP A 206 2.27 -1.22 15.53
N GLY A 207 3.14 -0.57 14.76
CA GLY A 207 4.38 0.06 15.20
C GLY A 207 5.58 -0.89 15.17
N LYS A 208 5.47 -2.06 14.54
CA LYS A 208 6.58 -3.00 14.32
C LYS A 208 6.66 -3.40 12.86
N ALA A 209 7.89 -3.52 12.37
CA ALA A 209 8.13 -4.08 11.05
C ALA A 209 7.61 -5.52 10.96
N ASN A 210 6.83 -5.79 9.92
CA ASN A 210 6.28 -7.10 9.59
C ASN A 210 6.68 -7.58 8.18
N THR A 211 7.26 -6.72 7.34
CA THR A 211 7.69 -7.04 5.96
C THR A 211 9.11 -6.51 5.70
N ASN A 212 9.91 -7.24 4.92
CA ASN A 212 11.29 -6.92 4.56
C ASN A 212 12.20 -6.60 5.76
N ILE A 213 12.16 -7.40 6.82
CA ILE A 213 12.81 -7.11 8.09
C ILE A 213 14.32 -7.39 8.01
N ASP A 214 15.15 -6.40 8.34
CA ASP A 214 16.62 -6.52 8.48
C ASP A 214 16.97 -6.69 9.95
N THR A 215 17.53 -7.85 10.31
CA THR A 215 17.84 -8.19 11.71
C THR A 215 19.31 -8.00 12.05
N ASP A 216 20.20 -7.95 11.07
CA ASP A 216 21.65 -7.85 11.28
C ASP A 216 22.26 -6.49 10.89
N GLY A 217 21.45 -5.60 10.29
CA GLY A 217 21.79 -4.24 9.91
C GLY A 217 22.66 -4.15 8.66
N ASP A 218 22.70 -5.21 7.82
CA ASP A 218 23.45 -5.22 6.57
C ASP A 218 22.71 -4.56 5.39
N ARG A 219 21.49 -4.05 5.64
CA ARG A 219 20.59 -3.38 4.68
C ARG A 219 20.03 -4.34 3.65
N LYS A 220 19.87 -5.60 4.00
CA LYS A 220 19.10 -6.58 3.23
C LYS A 220 18.08 -7.24 4.14
N PRO A 221 16.87 -7.49 3.63
CA PRO A 221 15.89 -8.27 4.36
C PRO A 221 16.45 -9.65 4.74
N ASP A 222 16.33 -10.00 6.01
CA ASP A 222 16.60 -11.33 6.54
C ASP A 222 15.32 -12.15 6.68
N LEU A 223 14.20 -11.48 7.00
CA LEU A 223 12.94 -12.09 7.39
C LEU A 223 11.75 -11.40 6.70
N ASN A 224 10.71 -12.17 6.40
CA ASN A 224 9.48 -11.70 5.74
C ASN A 224 9.76 -10.96 4.43
N ILE A 225 10.61 -11.52 3.59
CA ILE A 225 11.10 -10.86 2.38
C ILE A 225 10.01 -10.86 1.31
N ASP A 226 9.55 -9.67 0.95
CA ASP A 226 8.63 -9.41 -0.15
C ASP A 226 9.45 -8.87 -1.34
N THR A 227 9.60 -9.74 -2.34
CA THR A 227 10.41 -9.52 -3.55
C THR A 227 9.61 -8.93 -4.70
N ASP A 228 8.29 -9.06 -4.69
CA ASP A 228 7.40 -8.56 -5.75
C ASP A 228 6.56 -7.34 -5.33
N ASN A 229 6.66 -6.95 -4.06
CA ASN A 229 6.00 -5.82 -3.42
C ASN A 229 4.47 -5.92 -3.43
N ASP A 230 3.93 -7.14 -3.35
CA ASP A 230 2.49 -7.37 -3.25
C ASP A 230 1.96 -7.32 -1.81
N GLY A 231 2.86 -7.13 -0.83
CA GLY A 231 2.58 -7.06 0.60
C GLY A 231 2.55 -8.42 1.29
N LYS A 232 2.93 -9.50 0.58
CA LYS A 232 3.08 -10.84 1.13
C LYS A 232 4.54 -11.24 1.16
N CYS A 233 4.88 -12.10 2.11
CA CYS A 233 6.20 -12.67 2.16
C CYS A 233 6.41 -13.71 1.06
N ASN A 234 7.49 -13.59 0.28
CA ASN A 234 7.93 -14.61 -0.67
C ASN A 234 9.04 -15.51 -0.09
N LEU A 235 9.96 -14.96 0.72
CA LEU A 235 11.12 -15.69 1.27
C LEU A 235 11.27 -15.47 2.77
N ASN A 236 11.73 -16.50 3.49
CA ASN A 236 12.01 -16.48 4.93
C ASN A 236 10.82 -15.94 5.73
N CYS A 237 9.65 -16.54 5.55
CA CYS A 237 8.40 -16.08 6.14
C CYS A 237 8.26 -16.59 7.58
N ASP A 238 8.10 -15.68 8.52
CA ASP A 238 7.76 -15.90 9.93
C ASP A 238 6.27 -15.66 10.14
N THR A 239 5.48 -16.71 9.90
CA THR A 239 4.01 -16.64 10.01
C THR A 239 3.51 -16.73 11.45
N ASP A 240 4.35 -17.13 12.41
CA ASP A 240 3.98 -17.27 13.82
C ASP A 240 4.51 -16.15 14.74
N GLY A 241 5.39 -15.29 14.22
CA GLY A 241 5.93 -14.11 14.87
C GLY A 241 6.97 -14.41 15.94
N ASP A 242 7.64 -15.56 15.89
CA ASP A 242 8.66 -15.94 16.87
C ASP A 242 10.06 -15.35 16.58
N GLY A 243 10.20 -14.65 15.44
CA GLY A 243 11.44 -14.04 14.97
C GLY A 243 12.31 -14.98 14.14
N LYS A 244 11.78 -16.11 13.67
CA LYS A 244 12.46 -17.04 12.76
C LYS A 244 11.54 -17.45 11.63
N PRO A 245 12.09 -17.67 10.43
CA PRO A 245 11.28 -18.11 9.32
C PRO A 245 10.83 -19.56 9.53
N ASN A 246 9.55 -19.81 9.28
CA ASN A 246 8.93 -21.13 9.39
C ASN A 246 8.40 -21.66 8.03
N THR A 247 8.24 -20.78 7.03
CA THR A 247 7.79 -21.09 5.67
C THR A 247 8.66 -20.38 4.63
N ASN A 248 8.74 -20.95 3.42
CA ASN A 248 9.52 -20.44 2.28
C ASN A 248 10.97 -20.07 2.62
N ILE A 249 11.65 -20.93 3.36
CA ILE A 249 12.99 -20.67 3.88
C ILE A 249 14.00 -20.81 2.74
N ASP A 250 14.82 -19.78 2.52
CA ASP A 250 15.97 -19.78 1.63
C ASP A 250 17.26 -19.85 2.46
N THR A 251 17.74 -21.07 2.69
CA THR A 251 18.94 -21.28 3.51
C THR A 251 20.24 -20.90 2.81
N ASN A 252 20.22 -20.82 1.48
CA ASN A 252 21.42 -20.64 0.66
C ASN A 252 21.58 -19.20 0.12
N LYS A 253 20.53 -18.37 0.29
CA LYS A 253 20.44 -16.96 -0.11
C LYS A 253 20.53 -16.74 -1.63
N ASP A 254 19.99 -17.65 -2.45
CA ASP A 254 19.91 -17.48 -3.91
C ASP A 254 18.61 -16.82 -4.39
N GLY A 255 17.68 -16.53 -3.47
CA GLY A 255 16.39 -15.91 -3.76
C GLY A 255 15.30 -16.92 -4.10
N ILE A 256 15.54 -18.21 -3.89
CA ILE A 256 14.59 -19.30 -4.14
C ILE A 256 14.43 -20.12 -2.84
N PRO A 257 13.20 -20.37 -2.36
CA PRO A 257 12.99 -21.23 -1.20
C PRO A 257 13.51 -22.65 -1.40
N ASP A 258 14.23 -23.19 -0.43
CA ASP A 258 14.73 -24.56 -0.44
C ASP A 258 14.16 -25.45 0.68
N LEU A 259 13.52 -24.86 1.69
CA LEU A 259 12.94 -25.56 2.83
C LEU A 259 11.57 -24.99 3.23
N ASN A 260 10.65 -25.86 3.65
CA ASN A 260 9.30 -25.52 4.08
C ASN A 260 8.52 -24.67 3.07
N ILE A 261 8.50 -25.11 1.81
CA ILE A 261 7.90 -24.36 0.71
C ILE A 261 6.38 -24.41 0.85
N ASP A 262 5.77 -23.23 0.99
CA ASP A 262 4.34 -22.98 1.06
C ASP A 262 3.96 -22.23 -0.23
N VAL A 263 3.16 -22.88 -1.07
CA VAL A 263 2.82 -22.34 -2.40
C VAL A 263 1.48 -21.63 -2.43
N ASP A 264 0.63 -21.84 -1.42
CA ASP A 264 -0.72 -21.27 -1.35
C ASP A 264 -0.91 -20.22 -0.26
N ASP A 265 0.17 -19.88 0.45
CA ASP A 265 0.25 -18.89 1.53
C ASP A 265 -0.66 -19.22 2.73
N ASP A 266 -0.98 -20.49 2.97
CA ASP A 266 -1.83 -20.89 4.11
C ASP A 266 -1.06 -21.05 5.44
N GLY A 267 0.26 -20.88 5.41
CA GLY A 267 1.18 -21.03 6.53
C GLY A 267 1.56 -22.48 6.84
N ILE A 268 1.18 -23.42 5.99
CA ILE A 268 1.47 -24.84 6.10
C ILE A 268 2.42 -25.21 4.95
N CYS A 269 3.47 -25.96 5.29
CA CYS A 269 4.38 -26.45 4.27
C CYS A 269 3.71 -27.45 3.33
N ASP A 270 3.84 -27.20 2.02
CA ASP A 270 3.45 -28.09 0.93
C ASP A 270 4.59 -29.00 0.50
N PHE A 271 5.79 -28.44 0.28
CA PHE A 271 6.96 -29.17 -0.24
C PHE A 271 8.23 -28.92 0.56
N ASN A 272 9.15 -29.89 0.50
CA ASN A 272 10.41 -29.86 1.24
C ASN A 272 10.20 -29.54 2.73
N CYS A 273 9.23 -30.19 3.37
CA CYS A 273 8.91 -29.91 4.76
C CYS A 273 9.92 -30.54 5.70
N ASP A 274 10.56 -29.74 6.55
CA ASP A 274 11.36 -30.15 7.69
C ASP A 274 10.50 -30.18 8.96
N THR A 275 9.87 -31.32 9.21
CA THR A 275 8.97 -31.46 10.36
C THR A 275 9.70 -31.68 11.68
N ASN A 276 11.02 -31.93 11.62
CA ASN A 276 11.84 -32.27 12.78
C ASN A 276 12.80 -31.14 13.20
N GLY A 277 12.98 -30.13 12.36
CA GLY A 277 13.77 -28.93 12.60
C GLY A 277 15.29 -29.15 12.53
N ASP A 278 15.77 -30.13 11.76
CA ASP A 278 17.21 -30.39 11.58
C ASP A 278 17.84 -29.66 10.38
N GLY A 279 17.06 -28.82 9.70
CA GLY A 279 17.46 -28.07 8.52
C GLY A 279 17.48 -28.91 7.25
N LYS A 280 16.76 -30.04 7.23
CA LYS A 280 16.62 -30.89 6.04
C LYS A 280 15.17 -31.32 5.85
N PRO A 281 14.69 -31.30 4.61
CA PRO A 281 13.33 -31.73 4.32
C PRO A 281 13.18 -33.24 4.55
N ASP A 282 12.10 -33.64 5.21
CA ASP A 282 11.74 -35.03 5.52
C ASP A 282 10.40 -35.49 4.93
N LYS A 283 9.60 -34.57 4.38
CA LYS A 283 8.30 -34.86 3.75
C LYS A 283 8.11 -34.04 2.47
N ASN A 284 7.33 -34.60 1.53
CA ASN A 284 6.91 -33.96 0.27
C ASN A 284 8.10 -33.35 -0.50
N LEU A 285 9.16 -34.14 -0.70
CA LEU A 285 10.40 -33.62 -1.29
C LEU A 285 10.18 -33.23 -2.75
N THR A 286 10.87 -32.18 -3.19
CA THR A 286 10.97 -31.79 -4.59
C THR A 286 12.09 -32.53 -5.31
N ASN A 287 12.02 -32.55 -6.64
CA ASN A 287 13.03 -33.09 -7.55
C ASN A 287 13.44 -34.54 -7.23
N GLN A 288 12.47 -35.40 -6.96
CA GLN A 288 12.73 -36.78 -6.59
C GLN A 288 13.09 -37.63 -7.81
N ASP A 289 14.28 -38.23 -7.78
CA ASP A 289 14.74 -39.26 -8.71
C ASP A 289 14.56 -40.64 -8.05
N THR A 290 13.45 -41.30 -8.36
CA THR A 290 13.04 -42.56 -7.72
C THR A 290 13.69 -43.78 -8.34
N ASP A 291 14.12 -43.70 -9.61
CA ASP A 291 14.75 -44.80 -10.35
C ASP A 291 16.28 -44.71 -10.46
N GLY A 292 16.85 -43.55 -10.11
CA GLY A 292 18.29 -43.28 -10.07
C GLY A 292 18.90 -42.97 -11.43
N ASP A 293 18.12 -42.57 -12.44
CA ASP A 293 18.60 -42.26 -13.79
C ASP A 293 19.17 -40.84 -13.94
N GLY A 294 19.06 -40.01 -12.89
CA GLY A 294 19.52 -38.63 -12.86
C GLY A 294 18.53 -37.62 -13.45
N LYS A 295 17.29 -38.03 -13.71
CA LYS A 295 16.16 -37.16 -14.02
C LYS A 295 15.16 -37.19 -12.88
N CYS A 296 14.40 -36.11 -12.77
CA CYS A 296 13.32 -36.07 -11.82
C CYS A 296 12.12 -36.89 -12.31
N ASP A 297 11.55 -37.70 -11.41
CA ASP A 297 10.34 -38.49 -11.58
C ASP A 297 9.11 -37.82 -10.95
N LEU A 298 9.25 -37.32 -9.72
CA LEU A 298 8.17 -36.76 -8.90
C LEU A 298 8.54 -35.39 -8.33
N ASN A 299 7.53 -34.52 -8.21
CA ASN A 299 7.65 -33.16 -7.70
C ASN A 299 8.77 -32.36 -8.38
N CYS A 300 8.82 -32.44 -9.70
CA CYS A 300 9.86 -31.82 -10.49
C CYS A 300 9.65 -30.31 -10.58
N ASP A 301 10.72 -29.56 -10.33
CA ASP A 301 10.81 -28.13 -10.58
C ASP A 301 11.64 -27.95 -11.86
N THR A 302 10.96 -27.71 -12.97
CA THR A 302 11.61 -27.54 -14.28
C THR A 302 11.97 -26.10 -14.62
N ASN A 303 11.37 -25.13 -13.92
CA ASN A 303 11.57 -23.70 -14.15
C ASN A 303 12.63 -23.09 -13.21
N GLY A 304 13.00 -23.80 -12.15
CA GLY A 304 13.99 -23.41 -11.15
C GLY A 304 13.49 -22.38 -10.13
N ASP A 305 12.19 -22.31 -9.86
CA ASP A 305 11.59 -21.40 -8.89
C ASP A 305 11.43 -22.00 -7.48
N GLY A 306 11.93 -23.22 -7.28
CA GLY A 306 11.86 -23.97 -6.03
C GLY A 306 10.56 -24.75 -5.84
N LYS A 307 9.51 -24.46 -6.63
CA LYS A 307 8.20 -25.09 -6.54
C LYS A 307 8.06 -26.17 -7.61
N PRO A 308 7.51 -27.35 -7.27
CA PRO A 308 7.20 -28.36 -8.26
C PRO A 308 6.19 -27.86 -9.29
N ASP A 309 6.55 -27.92 -10.57
CA ASP A 309 5.68 -27.58 -11.70
C ASP A 309 5.22 -28.83 -12.47
N LYS A 310 5.81 -30.00 -12.19
CA LYS A 310 5.57 -31.24 -12.93
C LYS A 310 5.55 -32.49 -12.05
N ASN A 311 4.67 -33.44 -12.38
CA ASN A 311 4.49 -34.71 -11.68
C ASN A 311 4.32 -34.54 -10.17
N ILE A 312 3.43 -33.64 -9.77
CA ILE A 312 3.27 -33.20 -8.40
C ILE A 312 2.51 -34.27 -7.60
N ASP A 313 3.16 -34.90 -6.64
CA ASP A 313 2.64 -35.82 -5.62
C ASP A 313 2.44 -35.03 -4.31
N THR A 314 1.18 -34.73 -4.00
CA THR A 314 0.81 -33.88 -2.86
C THR A 314 0.58 -34.67 -1.57
N ASP A 315 0.24 -35.96 -1.68
CA ASP A 315 -0.06 -36.81 -0.52
C ASP A 315 1.12 -37.70 -0.10
N GLY A 316 2.19 -37.72 -0.90
CA GLY A 316 3.43 -38.43 -0.64
C GLY A 316 3.31 -39.95 -0.81
N ASP A 317 2.33 -40.43 -1.57
CA ASP A 317 2.13 -41.86 -1.83
C ASP A 317 3.06 -42.43 -2.92
N GLY A 318 3.83 -41.57 -3.58
CA GLY A 318 4.75 -41.91 -4.67
C GLY A 318 4.08 -41.92 -6.05
N VAL A 319 2.88 -41.35 -6.19
CA VAL A 319 2.14 -41.20 -7.45
C VAL A 319 1.79 -39.73 -7.66
N ALA A 320 2.07 -39.21 -8.85
CA ALA A 320 1.72 -37.83 -9.18
C ALA A 320 0.19 -37.61 -9.22
N ASP A 321 -0.27 -36.59 -8.52
CA ASP A 321 -1.65 -36.11 -8.43
C ASP A 321 -1.98 -35.04 -9.48
N LYS A 322 -1.04 -34.11 -9.72
CA LYS A 322 -1.20 -32.93 -10.61
C LYS A 322 -0.04 -32.79 -11.58
N ASN A 323 -0.27 -32.04 -12.67
CA ASN A 323 0.72 -31.73 -13.71
C ASN A 323 1.48 -32.95 -14.23
N ILE A 324 0.74 -34.04 -14.47
CA ILE A 324 1.34 -35.35 -14.80
C ILE A 324 1.78 -35.34 -16.26
N ASP A 325 3.07 -35.58 -16.50
CA ASP A 325 3.68 -35.81 -17.82
C ASP A 325 4.08 -37.29 -17.92
N LEU A 326 3.40 -38.02 -18.80
CA LEU A 326 3.56 -39.47 -18.97
C LEU A 326 4.65 -39.83 -19.99
N ASP A 327 5.01 -38.91 -20.89
CA ASP A 327 5.94 -39.19 -22.00
C ASP A 327 7.30 -38.51 -21.85
N GLY A 328 7.44 -37.65 -20.84
CA GLY A 328 8.67 -36.96 -20.48
C GLY A 328 9.03 -35.83 -21.44
N ASP A 329 8.09 -35.33 -22.26
CA ASP A 329 8.34 -34.24 -23.20
C ASP A 329 8.39 -32.86 -22.54
N GLY A 330 8.07 -32.78 -21.25
CA GLY A 330 8.06 -31.55 -20.46
C GLY A 330 6.71 -30.83 -20.45
N LYS A 331 5.65 -31.42 -20.99
CA LYS A 331 4.30 -30.86 -20.97
C LYS A 331 3.38 -31.73 -20.14
N CYS A 332 2.40 -31.08 -19.51
CA CYS A 332 1.40 -31.80 -18.77
C CYS A 332 0.43 -32.55 -19.71
N ASP A 333 0.21 -33.83 -19.42
CA ASP A 333 -0.76 -34.72 -20.06
C ASP A 333 -2.08 -34.84 -19.27
N LEU A 334 -2.02 -34.84 -17.93
CA LEU A 334 -3.17 -35.06 -17.05
C LEU A 334 -3.14 -34.17 -15.81
N ASN A 335 -4.33 -33.76 -15.35
CA ASN A 335 -4.54 -32.94 -14.14
C ASN A 335 -3.68 -31.66 -14.15
N CYS A 336 -3.61 -31.01 -15.31
CA CYS A 336 -2.83 -29.81 -15.53
C CYS A 336 -3.47 -28.61 -14.81
N ASP A 337 -2.68 -27.97 -13.96
CA ASP A 337 -3.00 -26.71 -13.34
C ASP A 337 -2.80 -25.57 -14.35
N ALA A 338 -3.82 -24.75 -14.54
CA ALA A 338 -3.83 -23.69 -15.54
C ALA A 338 -3.01 -22.46 -15.13
N ASP A 339 -2.58 -22.38 -13.87
CA ASP A 339 -1.78 -21.26 -13.33
C ASP A 339 -0.27 -21.55 -13.28
N LEU A 340 0.16 -22.82 -13.31
CA LEU A 340 1.58 -23.21 -13.38
C LEU A 340 2.08 -23.43 -14.82
N ASP A 341 1.17 -23.72 -15.75
CA ASP A 341 1.48 -23.85 -17.16
C ASP A 341 1.21 -22.50 -17.86
N ASN A 342 2.27 -21.75 -18.21
CA ASN A 342 2.16 -20.47 -18.92
C ASN A 342 1.46 -20.58 -20.31
N ASP A 343 1.04 -21.77 -20.71
CA ASP A 343 0.20 -22.02 -21.87
C ASP A 343 -1.28 -22.19 -21.46
N LYS A 344 -1.97 -21.05 -21.30
CA LYS A 344 -3.44 -21.00 -21.36
C LYS A 344 -3.96 -21.39 -22.76
N ASN A 345 -3.86 -22.67 -23.11
CA ASN A 345 -4.75 -23.26 -24.11
C ASN A 345 -6.05 -23.64 -23.41
N THR A 346 -6.92 -22.66 -23.19
CA THR A 346 -8.33 -22.96 -22.88
C THR A 346 -8.94 -23.65 -24.11
N TYR A 347 -8.97 -24.98 -24.08
CA TYR A 347 -9.54 -25.78 -25.15
C TYR A 347 -11.06 -25.68 -25.11
N TYR A 348 -11.62 -24.79 -25.94
CA TYR A 348 -13.07 -24.61 -26.00
C TYR A 348 -13.71 -25.76 -26.80
N ILE A 349 -14.52 -26.58 -26.12
CA ILE A 349 -15.52 -27.41 -26.80
C ILE A 349 -16.88 -26.70 -26.71
N SER A 350 -17.75 -26.91 -27.70
CA SER A 350 -19.03 -26.18 -27.78
C SER A 350 -20.20 -27.11 -28.01
N LEU A 351 -21.35 -26.72 -27.45
CA LEU A 351 -22.65 -27.31 -27.78
C LEU A 351 -23.25 -26.59 -28.98
N GLN A 352 -23.67 -27.36 -29.98
CA GLN A 352 -24.39 -26.86 -31.16
C GLN A 352 -25.72 -27.59 -31.35
N ASP A 353 -26.65 -26.92 -32.03
CA ASP A 353 -27.99 -27.43 -32.36
C ASP A 353 -28.82 -27.93 -31.15
N VAL A 354 -28.59 -27.36 -29.97
CA VAL A 354 -29.33 -27.71 -28.75
C VAL A 354 -30.77 -27.26 -28.88
N LYS A 355 -31.68 -28.22 -29.07
CA LYS A 355 -33.13 -27.97 -29.00
C LYS A 355 -33.60 -28.20 -27.58
N THR A 356 -34.04 -27.18 -26.85
CA THR A 356 -34.69 -27.39 -25.54
C THR A 356 -35.92 -28.28 -25.69
N LEU A 357 -36.02 -29.31 -24.86
CA LEU A 357 -37.25 -30.10 -24.78
C LEU A 357 -38.21 -29.38 -23.83
N ASN A 358 -39.36 -28.96 -24.36
CA ASN A 358 -40.46 -28.42 -23.57
C ASN A 358 -41.76 -29.07 -24.04
N THR A 359 -42.28 -29.99 -23.22
CA THR A 359 -43.41 -30.83 -23.61
C THR A 359 -44.44 -30.90 -22.50
N SER A 360 -45.71 -30.78 -22.90
CA SER A 360 -46.88 -30.85 -22.03
C SER A 360 -47.90 -31.84 -22.60
N ASN A 361 -48.84 -32.28 -21.77
CA ASN A 361 -49.89 -33.22 -22.18
C ASN A 361 -49.37 -34.58 -22.63
N ILE A 362 -48.31 -35.06 -21.98
CA ILE A 362 -47.73 -36.37 -22.23
C ILE A 362 -48.67 -37.46 -21.68
N VAL A 363 -48.92 -38.49 -22.48
CA VAL A 363 -49.80 -39.62 -22.16
C VAL A 363 -49.08 -40.96 -22.38
N PRO A 364 -49.52 -42.08 -21.76
CA PRO A 364 -48.87 -43.38 -21.95
C PRO A 364 -48.68 -43.74 -23.43
N GLY A 365 -47.49 -44.21 -23.79
CA GLY A 365 -47.08 -44.49 -25.17
C GLY A 365 -46.46 -43.29 -25.91
N TRP A 366 -46.40 -42.11 -25.29
CA TRP A 366 -45.71 -40.96 -25.86
C TRP A 366 -44.20 -41.22 -25.99
N SER A 367 -43.60 -40.65 -27.04
CA SER A 367 -42.15 -40.60 -27.21
C SER A 367 -41.72 -39.24 -27.75
N GLY A 368 -40.50 -38.83 -27.40
CA GLY A 368 -39.89 -37.60 -27.85
C GLY A 368 -38.40 -37.79 -28.11
N THR A 369 -37.78 -36.82 -28.79
CA THR A 369 -36.34 -36.82 -29.04
C THR A 369 -35.76 -35.42 -28.92
N GLN A 370 -34.54 -35.34 -28.39
CA GLN A 370 -33.69 -34.16 -28.37
C GLN A 370 -32.34 -34.54 -28.99
N SER A 371 -31.76 -33.66 -29.81
CA SER A 371 -30.47 -33.89 -30.44
C SER A 371 -29.60 -32.65 -30.33
N PHE A 372 -28.30 -32.84 -30.19
CA PHE A 372 -27.30 -31.77 -30.17
C PHE A 372 -25.94 -32.33 -30.58
N GLN A 373 -24.99 -31.45 -30.85
CA GLN A 373 -23.61 -31.80 -31.16
C GLN A 373 -22.66 -31.24 -30.12
N VAL A 374 -21.64 -32.02 -29.80
CA VAL A 374 -20.46 -31.57 -29.04
C VAL A 374 -19.30 -31.51 -30.02
N ASN A 375 -18.74 -30.32 -30.20
CA ASN A 375 -17.65 -30.07 -31.14
C ASN A 375 -16.35 -29.78 -30.40
N ASN A 376 -15.32 -30.57 -30.71
CA ASN A 376 -13.95 -30.31 -30.31
C ASN A 376 -13.15 -29.82 -31.51
N ASN A 377 -12.88 -28.51 -31.56
CA ASN A 377 -12.05 -27.90 -32.61
C ASN A 377 -10.57 -27.78 -32.19
N ASN A 378 -10.21 -28.39 -31.05
CA ASN A 378 -8.86 -28.33 -30.51
C ASN A 378 -7.98 -29.42 -31.14
N PRO A 379 -6.65 -29.22 -31.20
CA PRO A 379 -5.71 -30.20 -31.75
C PRO A 379 -5.48 -31.42 -30.84
N VAL A 380 -6.07 -31.43 -29.63
CA VAL A 380 -5.97 -32.50 -28.63
C VAL A 380 -7.35 -33.02 -28.23
N SER A 381 -7.40 -34.22 -27.64
CA SER A 381 -8.63 -34.75 -27.03
C SER A 381 -9.01 -33.97 -25.77
N VAL A 382 -10.30 -33.77 -25.53
CA VAL A 382 -10.81 -33.02 -24.37
C VAL A 382 -11.77 -33.89 -23.55
N ARG A 383 -11.66 -33.82 -22.22
CA ARG A 383 -12.60 -34.47 -21.30
C ARG A 383 -13.75 -33.54 -20.93
N TYR A 384 -14.97 -34.08 -20.86
CA TYR A 384 -16.16 -33.30 -20.54
C TYR A 384 -17.28 -34.12 -19.91
N SER A 385 -18.21 -33.41 -19.31
CA SER A 385 -19.45 -33.93 -18.75
C SER A 385 -20.66 -33.20 -19.35
N LEU A 386 -21.80 -33.89 -19.40
CA LEU A 386 -23.08 -33.31 -19.80
C LEU A 386 -24.05 -33.36 -18.63
N TYR A 387 -24.81 -32.28 -18.44
CA TYR A 387 -25.75 -32.14 -17.33
C TYR A 387 -27.13 -31.72 -17.83
N TRP A 388 -28.15 -32.22 -17.15
CA TRP A 388 -29.46 -31.60 -17.15
C TRP A 388 -29.43 -30.37 -16.26
N ILE A 389 -29.88 -29.24 -16.80
CA ILE A 389 -30.09 -28.00 -16.04
C ILE A 389 -31.50 -27.45 -16.26
N ASN A 390 -31.99 -26.68 -15.28
CA ASN A 390 -33.36 -26.15 -15.27
C ASN A 390 -34.43 -27.25 -15.41
N VAL A 391 -34.26 -28.36 -14.71
CA VAL A 391 -35.17 -29.50 -14.79
C VAL A 391 -36.51 -29.18 -14.15
N VAL A 392 -37.59 -29.43 -14.90
CA VAL A 392 -38.96 -29.43 -14.40
C VAL A 392 -39.60 -30.75 -14.77
N ASN A 393 -39.86 -31.60 -13.78
CA ASN A 393 -40.52 -32.89 -13.94
C ASN A 393 -41.70 -33.01 -12.97
N THR A 394 -42.94 -33.03 -13.47
CA THR A 394 -44.12 -33.09 -12.61
C THR A 394 -44.66 -34.51 -12.38
N PHE A 395 -44.09 -35.53 -13.03
CA PHE A 395 -44.55 -36.92 -13.00
C PHE A 395 -44.35 -37.57 -11.63
N SER A 396 -45.20 -38.55 -11.28
CA SER A 396 -44.94 -39.40 -10.12
C SER A 396 -43.72 -40.29 -10.35
N GLU A 397 -42.97 -40.60 -9.28
CA GLU A 397 -41.77 -41.47 -9.37
C GLU A 397 -42.09 -42.86 -9.91
N ALA A 398 -43.31 -43.33 -9.67
CA ALA A 398 -43.80 -44.63 -10.11
C ALA A 398 -43.99 -44.70 -11.64
N ASN A 399 -44.49 -43.62 -12.25
CA ASN A 399 -44.79 -43.54 -13.69
C ASN A 399 -43.89 -42.51 -14.40
N ASN A 400 -42.67 -42.33 -13.92
CA ASN A 400 -41.74 -41.37 -14.50
C ASN A 400 -41.35 -41.76 -15.93
N LEU A 401 -40.93 -40.78 -16.72
CA LEU A 401 -40.42 -40.97 -18.07
C LEU A 401 -39.06 -41.66 -18.04
N GLU A 402 -38.80 -42.48 -19.05
CA GLU A 402 -37.49 -43.06 -19.30
C GLU A 402 -36.78 -42.35 -20.43
N PHE A 403 -35.45 -42.34 -20.39
CA PHE A 403 -34.61 -41.86 -21.47
C PHE A 403 -33.46 -42.82 -21.81
N GLU A 404 -33.02 -42.69 -23.06
CA GLU A 404 -31.88 -43.38 -23.65
C GLU A 404 -31.03 -42.35 -24.39
N VAL A 405 -29.71 -42.44 -24.27
CA VAL A 405 -28.76 -41.56 -24.96
C VAL A 405 -27.97 -42.36 -25.97
N THR A 406 -27.91 -41.85 -27.19
CA THR A 406 -27.01 -42.35 -28.24
C THR A 406 -25.94 -41.32 -28.56
N ARG A 407 -24.73 -41.79 -28.86
CA ARG A 407 -23.61 -41.01 -29.40
C ARG A 407 -23.22 -41.60 -30.73
N ASN A 408 -23.21 -40.78 -31.78
CA ASN A 408 -22.91 -41.18 -33.15
C ASN A 408 -23.71 -42.43 -33.59
N GLY A 409 -24.98 -42.52 -33.14
CA GLY A 409 -25.89 -43.62 -33.42
C GLY A 409 -25.73 -44.88 -32.54
N LYS A 410 -24.75 -44.92 -31.63
CA LYS A 410 -24.56 -46.03 -30.68
C LYS A 410 -25.17 -45.68 -29.33
N VAL A 411 -25.98 -46.57 -28.75
CA VAL A 411 -26.52 -46.42 -27.39
C VAL A 411 -25.37 -46.42 -26.39
N ILE A 412 -25.29 -45.37 -25.57
CA ILE A 412 -24.32 -45.22 -24.48
C ILE A 412 -24.98 -45.23 -23.09
N LEU A 413 -26.28 -44.93 -23.03
CA LEU A 413 -27.08 -44.97 -21.81
C LEU A 413 -28.50 -45.41 -22.16
N SER A 414 -29.11 -46.31 -21.39
CA SER A 414 -30.45 -46.84 -21.67
C SER A 414 -31.21 -47.15 -20.37
N GLY A 415 -32.54 -47.03 -20.41
CA GLY A 415 -33.43 -47.45 -19.32
C GLY A 415 -33.31 -46.62 -18.05
N ARG A 416 -32.91 -45.35 -18.16
CA ARG A 416 -32.78 -44.44 -17.01
C ARG A 416 -34.06 -43.63 -16.86
N LYS A 417 -34.52 -43.42 -15.62
CA LYS A 417 -35.61 -42.50 -15.33
C LYS A 417 -35.13 -41.06 -15.46
N LEU A 418 -35.99 -40.15 -15.93
CA LEU A 418 -35.67 -38.73 -15.97
C LEU A 418 -35.53 -38.16 -14.56
N PRO A 419 -34.61 -37.20 -14.35
CA PRO A 419 -34.40 -36.64 -13.03
C PRO A 419 -35.55 -35.69 -12.65
N TYR A 420 -35.60 -35.36 -11.37
CA TYR A 420 -36.52 -34.36 -10.79
C TYR A 420 -35.85 -33.01 -10.52
N GLN A 421 -34.52 -32.97 -10.63
CA GLN A 421 -33.66 -31.81 -10.40
C GLN A 421 -32.47 -31.88 -11.35
N ASP A 422 -31.64 -30.86 -11.36
CA ASP A 422 -30.43 -30.81 -12.18
C ASP A 422 -29.47 -31.97 -11.80
N GLU A 423 -28.95 -32.70 -12.79
CA GLU A 423 -28.13 -33.91 -12.59
C GLU A 423 -27.25 -34.20 -13.81
N SER A 424 -26.16 -34.94 -13.63
CA SER A 424 -25.33 -35.44 -14.73
C SER A 424 -26.10 -36.42 -15.64
N ILE A 425 -25.97 -36.22 -16.94
CA ILE A 425 -26.43 -37.15 -17.99
C ILE A 425 -25.36 -38.23 -18.20
N ILE A 426 -24.13 -37.79 -18.43
CA ILE A 426 -22.91 -38.59 -18.57
C ILE A 426 -21.75 -37.76 -17.99
N ALA A 427 -20.76 -38.44 -17.42
CA ALA A 427 -19.61 -37.80 -16.79
C ALA A 427 -18.30 -38.37 -17.37
N ASN A 428 -17.28 -37.52 -17.41
CA ASN A 428 -15.90 -37.90 -17.75
C ASN A 428 -15.72 -38.53 -19.15
N GLU A 429 -16.52 -38.11 -20.12
CA GLU A 429 -16.38 -38.55 -21.51
C GLU A 429 -15.20 -37.85 -22.18
N VAL A 430 -14.60 -38.52 -23.18
CA VAL A 430 -13.48 -37.98 -23.97
C VAL A 430 -13.93 -37.80 -25.42
N ILE A 431 -13.71 -36.61 -25.97
CA ILE A 431 -13.88 -36.31 -27.40
C ILE A 431 -12.51 -36.10 -28.04
N GLU A 432 -12.24 -36.84 -29.12
CA GLU A 432 -10.97 -36.76 -29.85
C GLU A 432 -10.73 -35.37 -30.45
N ALA A 433 -9.46 -35.07 -30.74
CA ALA A 433 -9.06 -33.84 -31.43
C ALA A 433 -9.83 -33.62 -32.75
N ASN A 434 -10.16 -32.38 -33.07
CA ASN A 434 -10.81 -31.97 -34.33
C ASN A 434 -12.03 -32.84 -34.71
N SER A 435 -12.84 -33.22 -33.73
CA SER A 435 -13.94 -34.17 -33.90
C SER A 435 -15.28 -33.59 -33.42
N THR A 436 -16.36 -34.13 -33.99
CA THR A 436 -17.74 -33.79 -33.62
C THR A 436 -18.49 -35.05 -33.21
N TYR A 437 -19.08 -35.04 -32.02
CA TYR A 437 -19.97 -36.09 -31.55
C TYR A 437 -21.42 -35.63 -31.60
N THR A 438 -22.27 -36.42 -32.26
CA THR A 438 -23.71 -36.18 -32.31
C THR A 438 -24.41 -37.00 -31.24
N TYR A 439 -25.15 -36.31 -30.38
CA TYR A 439 -25.94 -36.90 -29.31
C TYR A 439 -27.42 -36.87 -29.64
N VAL A 440 -28.12 -37.97 -29.33
CA VAL A 440 -29.58 -38.04 -29.38
C VAL A 440 -30.09 -38.65 -28.08
N ILE A 441 -30.98 -37.91 -27.41
CA ILE A 441 -31.69 -38.33 -26.21
C ILE A 441 -33.11 -38.70 -26.62
N ASN A 442 -33.46 -39.97 -26.45
CA ASN A 442 -34.77 -40.53 -26.74
C ASN A 442 -35.56 -40.65 -25.45
N TYR A 443 -36.76 -40.08 -25.39
CA TYR A 443 -37.65 -40.11 -24.23
C TYR A 443 -38.83 -41.01 -24.51
N ARG A 444 -39.29 -41.76 -23.50
CA ARG A 444 -40.45 -42.65 -23.62
C ARG A 444 -41.27 -42.64 -22.34
N PHE A 445 -42.60 -42.51 -22.50
CA PHE A 445 -43.54 -42.82 -21.45
C PHE A 445 -44.03 -44.26 -21.62
N ILE A 446 -43.47 -45.17 -20.84
CA ILE A 446 -43.76 -46.60 -20.96
C ILE A 446 -45.11 -46.93 -20.30
N GLU A 447 -45.96 -47.63 -21.03
CA GLU A 447 -47.18 -48.24 -20.48
C GLU A 447 -46.78 -49.34 -19.49
N SER A 448 -47.09 -49.14 -18.21
CA SER A 448 -46.66 -50.02 -17.12
C SER A 448 -47.72 -51.04 -16.71
N GLY A 449 -48.94 -50.96 -17.27
CA GLY A 449 -50.09 -51.77 -16.86
C GLY A 449 -50.69 -51.38 -15.50
N ASN A 450 -50.12 -50.37 -14.83
CA ASN A 450 -50.67 -49.73 -13.63
C ASN A 450 -51.52 -48.51 -14.01
N ASN A 451 -52.27 -47.96 -13.05
CA ASN A 451 -53.01 -46.72 -13.30
C ASN A 451 -52.04 -45.54 -13.50
N GLN A 452 -51.95 -45.05 -14.74
CA GLN A 452 -51.14 -43.90 -15.14
C GLN A 452 -51.97 -42.61 -15.31
N ASP A 453 -53.27 -42.64 -15.02
CA ASP A 453 -54.18 -41.49 -15.17
C ASP A 453 -53.77 -40.31 -14.28
N VAL A 454 -53.13 -40.58 -13.13
CA VAL A 454 -52.61 -39.55 -12.22
C VAL A 454 -51.52 -38.69 -12.85
N ASP A 455 -50.86 -39.19 -13.90
CA ASP A 455 -49.79 -38.51 -14.62
C ASP A 455 -50.21 -38.05 -16.03
N GLN A 456 -51.49 -38.19 -16.38
CA GLN A 456 -52.03 -37.54 -17.57
C GLN A 456 -51.92 -36.02 -17.44
N ASN A 457 -51.58 -35.37 -18.55
CA ASN A 457 -51.46 -33.92 -18.64
C ASN A 457 -50.31 -33.28 -17.87
N LYS A 458 -49.32 -34.08 -17.48
CA LYS A 458 -48.08 -33.62 -16.85
C LYS A 458 -47.01 -33.24 -17.88
N ASN A 459 -45.95 -32.60 -17.38
CA ASN A 459 -44.99 -31.87 -18.19
C ASN A 459 -43.57 -32.30 -17.82
N PHE A 460 -42.69 -32.30 -18.82
CA PHE A 460 -41.25 -32.37 -18.63
C PHE A 460 -40.54 -31.30 -19.47
N SER A 461 -39.59 -30.62 -18.85
CA SER A 461 -38.70 -29.64 -19.49
C SER A 461 -37.31 -29.70 -18.89
N ALA A 462 -36.28 -29.61 -19.72
CA ALA A 462 -34.88 -29.50 -19.28
C ALA A 462 -33.98 -28.93 -20.40
N ASN A 463 -32.88 -28.29 -19.99
CA ASN A 463 -31.79 -27.86 -20.86
C ASN A 463 -30.57 -28.78 -20.68
N VAL A 464 -29.68 -28.81 -21.67
CA VAL A 464 -28.40 -29.52 -21.59
C VAL A 464 -27.28 -28.50 -21.41
N LYS A 465 -26.44 -28.71 -20.39
CA LYS A 465 -25.19 -27.98 -20.17
C LYS A 465 -24.01 -28.90 -20.43
N LEU A 466 -22.93 -28.33 -20.94
CA LEU A 466 -21.64 -28.98 -21.10
C LEU A 466 -20.62 -28.28 -20.20
N GLU A 467 -19.77 -29.08 -19.55
CA GLU A 467 -18.65 -28.62 -18.74
C GLU A 467 -17.41 -29.41 -19.14
N THR A 468 -16.29 -28.73 -19.36
CA THR A 468 -14.97 -29.35 -19.54
C THR A 468 -14.43 -29.73 -18.18
N ASN A 469 -13.84 -30.93 -18.09
CA ASN A 469 -13.29 -31.47 -16.84
C ASN A 469 -11.78 -31.37 -16.82
#